data_AF-A0A6C0QD99-F1
#
_entry.id   AF-A0A6C0QD99-F1
#
_cell.length_a   1.000
_cell.length_b   1.000
_cell.length_c   1.000
_cell.angle_alpha   90.00
_cell.angle_beta   90.00
_cell.angle_gamma   90.00
#
_symmetry.space_group_name_H-M   'P 1'
#
loop_
_entity.id
_entity.type
_entity.pdbx_description
1 polymer ?
#
loop_
_entity_poly.entity_id
_entity_poly.type
_entity_poly.pdbx_seq_one_letter_code
_entity_poly.pdbx_strand_id
1 'polypeptide(L)'
;MLPELRKLPAGQDVVPFHVSPTRWSFDVYDVAAQEMSSNYVEVVDGRGDYWSVPFRYVWPAELDPMALLAGMRLRERWAGWKGEPFTSESDRHVSVWEEPAH
;
A
#
# COMPACT_ATOMS: atom_id res chain seq x y z
N MET A 1 -3.05 -0.50 2.03
CA MET A 1 -1.74 -1.17 2.15
C MET A 1 -0.70 -0.09 2.31
N LEU A 2 0.31 -0.30 3.15
CA LEU A 2 1.48 0.58 3.21
C LEU A 2 2.51 0.11 2.18
N PRO A 3 3.24 1.03 1.53
CA PRO A 3 4.25 0.67 0.54
C PRO A 3 5.43 -0.06 1.21
N GLU A 4 5.91 -1.16 0.62
CA GLU A 4 6.97 -1.98 1.21
C GLU A 4 8.40 -1.47 0.88
N LEU A 5 8.62 -0.16 0.97
CA LEU A 5 9.87 0.49 0.51
C LEU A 5 11.14 -0.03 1.19
N ARG A 6 11.03 -0.59 2.41
CA ARG A 6 12.17 -1.19 3.13
C ARG A 6 12.70 -2.47 2.46
N LYS A 7 11.93 -3.07 1.55
CA LYS A 7 12.33 -4.23 0.76
C LYS A 7 13.07 -3.86 -0.52
N LEU A 8 13.15 -2.57 -0.90
CA LEU A 8 13.84 -2.11 -2.10
C LEU A 8 15.32 -1.82 -1.80
N PRO A 9 16.26 -2.58 -2.38
CA PRO A 9 17.66 -2.18 -2.44
C PRO A 9 17.84 -0.89 -3.26
N ALA A 10 18.97 -0.21 -3.06
CA ALA A 10 19.32 0.96 -3.86
C ALA A 10 19.32 0.62 -5.37
N GLY A 11 18.57 1.39 -6.15
CA GLY A 11 18.44 1.22 -7.60
C GLY A 11 17.43 0.16 -8.04
N GLN A 12 16.73 -0.51 -7.11
CA GLN A 12 15.59 -1.36 -7.42
C GLN A 12 14.28 -0.65 -7.14
N ASP A 13 13.27 -0.99 -7.94
CA ASP A 13 11.92 -0.43 -7.90
C ASP A 13 10.83 -1.50 -7.84
N VAL A 14 11.20 -2.80 -7.84
CA VAL A 14 10.26 -3.92 -7.86
C VAL A 14 10.27 -4.71 -6.54
N VAL A 15 9.09 -4.96 -5.97
CA VAL A 15 8.90 -5.86 -4.82
C VAL A 15 7.94 -6.99 -5.18
N PRO A 16 8.41 -8.24 -5.31
CA PRO A 16 7.52 -9.39 -5.46
C PRO A 16 6.83 -9.74 -4.14
N PHE A 17 5.52 -10.00 -4.19
CA PHE A 17 4.72 -10.44 -3.02
C PHE A 17 4.02 -11.78 -3.23
N HIS A 18 3.98 -12.30 -4.47
CA HIS A 18 3.55 -13.66 -4.75
C HIS A 18 4.41 -14.27 -5.86
N VAL A 19 4.92 -15.47 -5.64
CA VAL A 19 5.71 -16.23 -6.62
C VAL A 19 5.31 -17.69 -6.55
N SER A 20 4.94 -18.24 -7.71
CA SER A 20 4.65 -19.66 -7.91
C SER A 20 5.10 -20.07 -9.33
N PRO A 21 5.04 -21.35 -9.71
CA PRO A 21 5.43 -21.78 -11.04
C PRO A 21 4.62 -21.15 -12.19
N THR A 22 3.37 -20.76 -11.91
CA THR A 22 2.42 -20.26 -12.92
C THR A 22 1.87 -18.87 -12.61
N ARG A 23 2.20 -18.27 -11.47
CA ARG A 23 1.70 -16.94 -11.09
C ARG A 23 2.78 -16.12 -10.39
N TRP A 24 2.92 -14.87 -10.82
CA TRP A 24 3.79 -13.88 -10.18
C TRP A 24 3.01 -12.61 -9.93
N SER A 25 3.19 -12.03 -8.74
CA SER A 25 2.63 -10.73 -8.41
C SER A 25 3.67 -9.87 -7.72
N PHE A 26 3.81 -8.64 -8.20
CA PHE A 26 4.84 -7.71 -7.78
C PHE A 26 4.37 -6.27 -7.87
N ASP A 27 4.83 -5.44 -6.96
CA ASP A 27 4.63 -4.00 -7.01
C ASP A 27 5.84 -3.32 -7.66
N VAL A 28 5.60 -2.31 -8.49
CA VAL A 28 6.62 -1.42 -9.06
C VAL A 28 6.40 -0.03 -8.50
N TYR A 29 7.47 0.63 -8.03
CA TYR A 29 7.40 1.91 -7.33
C TYR A 29 8.12 3.04 -8.09
N ASP A 30 7.46 4.18 -8.25
CA ASP A 30 8.13 5.47 -8.43
C ASP A 30 8.04 6.23 -7.11
N VAL A 31 9.12 6.16 -6.32
CA VAL A 31 9.18 6.77 -5.00
C VAL A 31 9.15 8.30 -5.07
N ALA A 32 9.68 8.89 -6.15
CA ALA A 32 9.71 10.34 -6.30
C ALA A 32 8.32 10.90 -6.63
N ALA A 33 7.53 10.16 -7.43
CA ALA A 33 6.15 10.52 -7.76
C ALA A 33 5.11 10.04 -6.72
N GLN A 34 5.51 9.19 -5.76
CA GLN A 34 4.61 8.45 -4.85
C GLN A 34 3.59 7.56 -5.58
N GLU A 35 4.01 6.99 -6.70
CA GLU A 35 3.18 6.11 -7.52
C GLU A 35 3.61 4.66 -7.30
N MET A 36 2.65 3.73 -7.37
CA MET A 36 2.95 2.32 -7.52
C MET A 36 2.01 1.67 -8.54
N SER A 37 2.43 0.53 -9.09
CA SER A 37 1.52 -0.36 -9.79
C SER A 37 1.62 -1.76 -9.21
N SER A 38 0.48 -2.40 -8.95
CA SER A 38 0.43 -3.82 -8.64
C SER A 38 0.25 -4.60 -9.92
N ASN A 39 1.22 -5.46 -10.20
CA ASN A 39 1.34 -6.19 -11.44
C ASN A 39 1.13 -7.68 -11.18
N TYR A 40 0.43 -8.32 -12.10
CA TYR A 40 0.08 -9.71 -11.99
C TYR A 40 0.30 -10.41 -13.32
N VAL A 41 0.99 -11.54 -13.26
CA VAL A 41 1.24 -12.42 -14.40
C VAL A 41 0.70 -13.79 -14.02
N GLU A 42 -0.08 -14.39 -14.91
CA GLU A 42 -0.55 -15.77 -14.81
C GLU A 42 -0.20 -16.52 -16.09
N VAL A 43 0.38 -17.71 -15.98
CA VAL A 43 0.74 -18.57 -17.10
C VAL A 43 0.02 -19.90 -16.96
N VAL A 44 -0.90 -20.18 -17.88
CA VAL A 44 -1.69 -21.43 -17.94
C VAL A 44 -1.50 -22.05 -19.31
N ASP A 45 -1.14 -23.35 -19.35
CA ASP A 45 -0.94 -24.11 -20.59
C ASP A 45 -0.01 -23.41 -21.61
N GLY A 46 1.04 -22.76 -21.10
CA GLY A 46 2.03 -22.04 -21.92
C GLY A 46 1.57 -20.68 -22.46
N ARG A 47 0.39 -20.19 -22.04
CA ARG A 47 -0.12 -18.86 -22.37
C ARG A 47 -0.08 -17.96 -21.14
N GLY A 48 0.47 -16.76 -21.32
CA GLY A 48 0.57 -15.76 -20.27
C GLY A 48 -0.49 -14.68 -20.40
N ASP A 49 -1.19 -14.39 -19.31
CA ASP A 49 -2.00 -13.20 -19.12
C ASP A 49 -1.28 -12.24 -18.17
N TYR A 50 -1.41 -10.94 -18.44
CA TYR A 50 -0.83 -9.87 -17.64
C TYR A 50 -1.85 -8.76 -17.41
N TRP A 51 -1.93 -8.27 -16.18
CA TRP A 51 -2.65 -7.05 -15.88
C TRP A 51 -1.95 -6.24 -14.80
N SER A 52 -2.22 -4.93 -14.81
CA SER A 52 -1.62 -3.96 -13.90
C SER A 52 -2.67 -3.00 -13.38
N VAL A 53 -2.58 -2.67 -12.10
CA VAL A 53 -3.47 -1.71 -11.44
C VAL A 53 -2.62 -0.58 -10.86
N PRO A 54 -2.78 0.67 -11.34
CA PRO A 54 -2.05 1.81 -10.81
C PRO A 54 -2.65 2.33 -9.50
N PHE A 55 -1.80 2.78 -8.60
CA PHE A 55 -2.16 3.41 -7.34
C PHE A 55 -1.24 4.60 -7.05
N ARG A 56 -1.75 5.57 -6.30
CA ARG A 56 -0.92 6.54 -5.58
C ARG A 56 -0.99 6.17 -4.11
N TYR A 57 0.15 5.85 -3.51
CA TYR A 57 0.19 5.56 -2.07
C TYR A 57 0.36 6.85 -1.28
N VAL A 58 -0.04 6.81 -0.02
CA VAL A 58 0.03 7.94 0.90
C VAL A 58 0.44 7.43 2.27
N TRP A 59 1.39 8.11 2.91
CA TRP A 59 1.79 7.76 4.26
C TRP A 59 0.73 8.21 5.28
N PRO A 60 0.58 7.50 6.42
CA PRO A 60 -0.22 7.95 7.55
C PRO A 60 -0.04 9.43 7.91
N ALA A 61 1.22 9.88 7.96
CA ALA A 61 1.58 11.25 8.30
C ALA A 61 1.20 12.29 7.23
N GLU A 62 0.96 11.87 5.99
CA GLU A 62 0.45 12.74 4.91
C GLU A 62 -1.08 12.72 4.87
N LEU A 63 -1.68 11.57 5.16
CA LEU A 63 -3.12 11.37 5.17
C LEU A 63 -3.81 12.14 6.32
N ASP A 64 -3.15 12.25 7.48
CA ASP A 64 -3.71 12.95 8.64
C ASP A 64 -3.90 14.46 8.40
N PRO A 65 -2.93 15.20 7.83
CA PRO A 65 -3.15 16.56 7.35
C PRO A 65 -4.25 16.68 6.29
N MET A 66 -4.36 15.74 5.34
CA MET A 66 -5.44 15.74 4.35
C MET A 66 -6.81 15.61 5.01
N ALA A 67 -6.93 14.73 6.00
CA ALA A 67 -8.15 14.57 6.79
C ALA A 67 -8.46 15.85 7.59
N LEU A 68 -7.45 16.50 8.16
CA LEU A 68 -7.61 17.78 8.86
C LEU A 68 -8.11 18.90 7.93
N LEU A 69 -7.56 19.00 6.72
CA LEU A 69 -8.03 19.94 5.69
C LEU A 69 -9.46 19.65 5.25
N ALA A 70 -9.91 18.40 5.35
CA ALA A 70 -11.28 17.98 5.13
C ALA A 70 -12.19 18.14 6.37
N GLY A 71 -11.71 18.77 7.45
CA GLY A 71 -12.48 19.02 8.66
C GLY A 71 -12.57 17.85 9.64
N MET A 72 -11.74 16.82 9.49
CA MET A 72 -11.75 15.63 10.35
C MET A 72 -10.50 15.55 11.22
N ARG A 73 -10.59 14.93 12.40
CA ARG A 73 -9.44 14.60 13.26
C ARG A 73 -9.24 13.09 13.36
N LEU A 74 -7.99 12.64 13.43
CA LEU A 74 -7.70 11.24 13.68
C LEU A 74 -8.16 10.87 15.09
N ARG A 75 -8.99 9.83 15.19
CA ARG A 75 -9.46 9.27 16.45
C ARG A 75 -8.65 8.05 16.83
N GLU A 76 -8.60 7.06 15.92
CA GLU A 76 -8.02 5.75 16.17
C GLU A 76 -7.26 5.23 14.94
N ARG A 77 -6.20 4.45 15.18
CA ARG A 77 -5.41 3.80 14.13
C ARG A 77 -4.93 2.42 14.59
N TRP A 78 -5.09 1.43 13.71
CA TRP A 78 -4.72 0.03 13.95
C TRP A 78 -4.00 -0.56 12.74
N ALA A 79 -3.26 -1.65 12.95
CA ALA A 79 -2.67 -2.46 11.87
C ALA A 79 -3.70 -3.39 11.19
N GLY A 80 -4.92 -3.48 11.70
CA GLY A 80 -5.96 -4.33 11.14
C GLY A 80 -7.32 -4.12 11.77
N TRP A 81 -8.31 -4.82 11.23
CA TRP A 81 -9.70 -4.73 11.65
C TRP A 81 -9.97 -5.36 13.02
N LYS A 82 -9.03 -6.12 13.60
CA LYS A 82 -9.19 -6.70 14.94
C LYS A 82 -8.61 -5.79 16.03
N GLY A 83 -8.21 -4.56 15.68
CA GLY A 83 -7.65 -3.59 16.61
C GLY A 83 -6.18 -3.84 16.94
N GLU A 84 -5.44 -4.53 16.07
CA GLU A 84 -4.01 -4.78 16.26
C GLU A 84 -3.22 -3.46 16.36
N PRO A 85 -2.24 -3.31 17.28
CA PRO A 85 -1.47 -2.08 17.39
C PRO A 85 -0.75 -1.71 16.09
N PHE A 86 -0.86 -0.45 15.68
CA PHE A 86 -0.14 0.09 14.53
C PHE A 86 1.31 0.43 14.91
N THR A 87 2.29 -0.12 14.19
CA THR A 87 3.73 0.04 14.47
C THR A 87 4.54 0.22 13.18
N SER A 88 5.86 0.45 13.30
CA SER A 88 6.77 0.54 12.14
C SER A 88 6.86 -0.75 11.30
N GLU A 89 6.38 -1.87 11.85
CA GLU A 89 6.40 -3.19 11.20
C GLU A 89 5.03 -3.56 10.60
N SER A 90 4.05 -2.65 10.65
CA SER A 90 2.74 -2.87 10.05
C SER A 90 2.78 -2.67 8.53
N ASP A 91 2.18 -3.58 7.77
CA ASP A 91 2.08 -3.56 6.29
C ASP A 91 0.79 -2.88 5.79
N ARG A 92 -0.11 -2.53 6.71
CA ARG A 92 -1.39 -1.90 6.45
C ARG A 92 -1.85 -1.12 7.67
N HIS A 93 -2.89 -0.31 7.48
CA HIS A 93 -3.57 0.32 8.59
C HIS A 93 -5.06 0.45 8.33
N VAL A 94 -5.81 0.55 9.43
CA VAL A 94 -7.18 1.03 9.48
C VAL A 94 -7.14 2.32 10.29
N SER A 95 -7.74 3.38 9.76
CA SER A 95 -7.77 4.68 10.40
C SER A 95 -9.20 5.19 10.44
N VAL A 96 -9.59 5.69 11.62
CA VAL A 96 -10.90 6.28 11.85
C VAL A 96 -10.69 7.74 12.14
N TRP A 97 -11.31 8.59 11.34
CA TRP A 97 -11.39 10.01 11.57
C TRP A 97 -12.82 10.39 11.94
N GLU A 98 -12.96 11.43 12.75
CA GLU A 98 -14.24 11.97 13.15
C GLU A 98 -14.29 13.48 12.93
N GLU A 99 -15.48 13.99 12.63
CA GLU A 99 -15.75 15.42 12.60
C GLU A 99 -15.77 15.96 14.04
N PRO A 100 -15.05 17.05 14.37
CA PRO A 100 -15.14 17.68 15.68
C PRO A 100 -16.57 18.15 15.97
N ALA A 101 -17.10 17.85 17.16
CA ALA A 101 -18.38 18.41 17.58
C ALA A 101 -18.27 19.94 17.69
N HIS A 102 -19.16 20.65 16.99
CA HIS A 102 -19.31 22.10 17.05
C HIS A 102 -19.79 22.59 18.42
#